data_AF-A0A3D4M9I4-F1
#
_entry.id   AF-A0A3D4M9I4-F1
#
_cell.length_a   1.000
_cell.length_b   1.000
_cell.length_c   1.000
_cell.angle_alpha   90.00
_cell.angle_beta   90.00
_cell.angle_gamma   90.00
#
_symmetry.space_group_name_H-M   'P 1'
#
loop_
_entity.id
_entity.type
_entity.pdbx_description
1 polymer ?
#
loop_
_entity_poly.entity_id
_entity_poly.type
_entity_poly.pdbx_seq_one_letter_code
_entity_poly.pdbx_strand_id
1 'polypeptide(L)'
;MTFGKFTLRLAAFSALLAVILQLIFTNTSLLPKVLWWAFGYMVVITLIIYYISVFSLKMNVKNSMSLILGSMFFRLFSSLLFLIIYMVITGSRDIPYVVGFMCLYLLFQVFEIYHLLVNLRPDLKE
;
A
#
# COMPACT_ATOMS: atom_id res chain seq x y z
N MET A 1 3.78 -16.06 8.97
CA MET A 1 2.40 -16.07 8.41
C MET A 1 2.42 -16.66 7.00
N THR A 2 1.60 -17.66 6.65
CA THR A 2 1.63 -18.28 5.31
C THR A 2 1.19 -17.29 4.23
N PHE A 3 1.89 -17.26 3.09
CA PHE A 3 1.63 -16.36 1.95
C PHE A 3 0.13 -16.23 1.61
N GLY A 4 -0.59 -17.36 1.53
CA GLY A 4 -2.02 -17.37 1.23
C GLY A 4 -2.92 -16.70 2.28
N LYS A 5 -2.54 -16.69 3.56
CA LYS A 5 -3.31 -16.01 4.61
C LYS A 5 -3.13 -14.49 4.54
N PHE A 6 -1.98 -14.02 4.06
CA PHE A 6 -1.74 -12.59 3.87
C PHE A 6 -2.46 -12.06 2.63
N THR A 7 -2.36 -12.74 1.49
CA THR A 7 -3.05 -12.33 0.26
C THR A 7 -4.56 -12.30 0.45
N LEU A 8 -5.13 -13.25 1.19
CA LEU A 8 -6.55 -13.24 1.54
C LEU A 8 -6.93 -12.03 2.42
N ARG A 9 -6.12 -11.66 3.41
CA ARG A 9 -6.38 -10.48 4.26
C ARG A 9 -6.21 -9.18 3.49
N LEU A 10 -5.21 -9.10 2.61
CA LEU A 10 -5.02 -7.96 1.72
C LEU A 10 -6.22 -7.81 0.77
N ALA A 11 -6.69 -8.91 0.18
CA ALA A 11 -7.85 -8.92 -0.70
C ALA A 11 -9.15 -8.56 0.04
N ALA A 12 -9.35 -9.05 1.27
CA ALA A 12 -10.50 -8.67 2.09
C ALA A 12 -10.46 -7.19 2.49
N PHE A 13 -9.29 -6.69 2.90
CA PHE A 13 -9.08 -5.29 3.24
C PHE A 13 -9.31 -4.38 2.02
N SER A 14 -8.76 -4.73 0.86
CA SER A 14 -8.95 -3.96 -0.36
C SER A 14 -10.40 -4.01 -0.85
N ALA A 15 -11.07 -5.16 -0.80
CA ALA A 15 -12.49 -5.27 -1.14
C ALA A 15 -13.35 -4.40 -0.22
N LEU A 16 -13.10 -4.42 1.10
CA LEU A 16 -13.80 -3.60 2.07
C LEU A 16 -13.59 -2.10 1.78
N LEU A 17 -12.34 -1.69 1.51
CA LEU A 17 -12.04 -0.31 1.13
C LEU A 17 -12.72 0.12 -0.17
N ALA A 18 -12.78 -0.77 -1.17
CA ALA A 18 -13.43 -0.49 -2.45
C ALA A 18 -14.94 -0.27 -2.27
N VAL A 19 -15.60 -1.06 -1.41
CA VAL A 19 -17.01 -0.88 -1.05
C VAL A 19 -17.22 0.45 -0.32
N ILE A 20 -16.36 0.80 0.64
CA ILE A 20 -16.42 2.08 1.36
C ILE A 20 -16.26 3.26 0.38
N LEU A 21 -15.27 3.19 -0.51
CA LEU A 21 -15.04 4.19 -1.56
C LEU A 21 -16.26 4.35 -2.47
N GLN A 22 -16.88 3.24 -2.90
CA GLN A 22 -18.11 3.31 -3.67
C GLN A 22 -19.23 3.97 -2.86
N LEU A 23 -19.47 3.59 -1.61
CA LEU A 23 -20.55 4.16 -0.79
C LEU A 23 -20.39 5.66 -0.56
N ILE A 24 -19.17 6.13 -0.27
CA ILE A 24 -18.89 7.55 -0.01
C ILE A 24 -19.10 8.39 -1.28
N PHE A 25 -18.75 7.85 -2.45
CA PHE A 25 -18.75 8.62 -3.69
C PHE A 25 -19.89 8.28 -4.66
N THR A 26 -20.82 7.37 -4.29
CA THR A 26 -21.97 6.97 -5.12
C THR A 26 -22.82 8.17 -5.57
N ASN A 27 -22.88 9.24 -4.78
CA ASN A 27 -23.66 10.44 -5.07
C ASN A 27 -22.85 11.62 -5.61
N THR A 28 -21.55 11.45 -5.83
CA THR A 28 -20.68 12.54 -6.29
C THR A 28 -19.95 12.11 -7.55
N SER A 29 -20.08 12.88 -8.62
CA SER A 29 -19.23 12.80 -9.82
C SER A 29 -17.72 13.02 -9.54
N LEU A 30 -17.37 13.21 -8.26
CA LEU A 30 -16.06 13.53 -7.73
C LEU A 30 -15.14 12.33 -7.52
N LEU A 31 -15.54 11.09 -7.80
CA LEU A 31 -14.55 10.01 -7.86
C LEU A 31 -13.89 10.06 -9.24
N PRO A 32 -12.69 10.64 -9.39
CA PRO A 32 -12.04 10.63 -10.68
C PRO A 32 -11.76 9.17 -11.00
N LYS A 33 -12.00 8.73 -12.25
CA LYS A 33 -11.64 7.37 -12.70
C LYS A 33 -10.20 6.97 -12.34
N VAL A 34 -9.36 7.98 -12.11
CA VAL A 34 -7.96 7.88 -11.74
C VAL A 34 -7.74 7.41 -10.30
N LEU A 35 -8.69 7.62 -9.38
CA LEU A 35 -8.60 7.12 -8.01
C LEU A 35 -8.60 5.59 -7.97
N TRP A 36 -9.24 4.93 -8.95
CA TRP A 36 -9.14 3.48 -9.14
C TRP A 36 -7.75 3.02 -9.58
N TRP A 37 -7.05 3.82 -10.40
CA TRP A 37 -5.67 3.54 -10.78
C TRP A 37 -4.72 3.66 -9.58
N ALA A 38 -4.90 4.71 -8.76
CA ALA A 38 -4.17 4.85 -7.49
C ALA A 38 -4.45 3.68 -6.53
N PHE A 39 -5.71 3.26 -6.43
CA PHE A 39 -6.09 2.12 -5.61
C PHE A 39 -5.41 0.82 -6.06
N GLY A 40 -5.45 0.53 -7.37
CA GLY A 40 -4.76 -0.62 -7.96
C GLY A 40 -3.25 -0.58 -7.71
N TYR A 41 -2.64 0.60 -7.88
CA TYR A 41 -1.22 0.82 -7.56
C TYR A 41 -0.91 0.49 -6.09
N MET A 42 -1.73 0.94 -5.13
CA MET A 42 -1.53 0.66 -3.70
C MET A 42 -1.61 -0.82 -3.36
N VAL A 43 -2.53 -1.56 -3.97
CA VAL A 43 -2.63 -3.02 -3.79
C VAL A 43 -1.38 -3.72 -4.34
N VAL A 44 -0.95 -3.36 -5.55
CA VAL A 44 0.21 -3.97 -6.20
C VAL A 44 1.50 -3.71 -5.42
N ILE A 45 1.75 -2.46 -5.01
CA ILE A 45 2.99 -2.12 -4.29
C ILE A 45 3.04 -2.81 -2.91
N THR A 46 1.91 -2.91 -2.21
CA THR A 46 1.82 -3.63 -0.93
C THR A 46 2.12 -5.13 -1.10
N LEU A 47 1.69 -5.73 -2.21
CA LEU A 47 1.99 -7.13 -2.52
C LEU A 47 3.48 -7.34 -2.81
N ILE A 48 4.09 -6.43 -3.58
CA ILE A 48 5.53 -6.45 -3.87
C ILE A 48 6.35 -6.38 -2.58
N ILE A 49 6.03 -5.45 -1.68
CA ILE A 49 6.80 -5.27 -0.44
C ILE A 49 6.65 -6.47 0.48
N TYR A 50 5.46 -7.05 0.57
CA TYR A 50 5.27 -8.30 1.31
C TYR A 50 6.11 -9.44 0.72
N TYR A 51 6.16 -9.56 -0.61
CA TYR A 51 7.01 -10.56 -1.27
C TYR A 51 8.49 -10.35 -0.94
N ILE A 52 8.97 -9.10 -1.02
CA ILE A 52 10.34 -8.74 -0.63
C ILE A 52 10.60 -9.11 0.84
N SER A 53 9.68 -8.79 1.75
CA SER A 53 9.82 -9.11 3.17
C SER A 53 9.94 -10.62 3.42
N VAL A 54 9.06 -11.42 2.82
CA VAL A 54 9.11 -12.89 2.95
C VAL A 54 10.39 -13.46 2.34
N PHE A 55 10.82 -12.93 1.20
CA PHE A 55 12.05 -13.35 0.53
C PHE A 55 13.29 -13.02 1.36
N SER A 56 13.40 -11.80 1.88
CA SER A 56 14.50 -11.38 2.76
C SER A 56 14.61 -12.27 3.99
N LEU A 57 13.48 -12.56 4.65
CA LEU A 57 13.45 -13.43 5.83
C LEU A 57 13.86 -14.88 5.48
N LYS A 58 13.40 -15.44 4.36
CA LYS A 58 13.76 -16.81 3.94
C LYS A 58 15.24 -16.97 3.60
N MET A 59 15.86 -15.94 3.04
CA MET A 59 17.27 -15.99 2.66
C MET A 59 18.23 -15.78 3.84
N ASN A 60 17.73 -15.64 5.08
CA ASN A 60 18.55 -15.31 6.26
C ASN A 60 19.52 -14.16 5.97
N VAL A 61 19.06 -13.16 5.21
CA VAL A 61 19.92 -12.03 4.87
C VAL A 61 20.24 -11.34 6.19
N LYS A 62 21.54 -11.23 6.52
CA LYS A 62 22.03 -10.55 7.73
C LYS A 62 21.48 -9.12 7.87
N ASN A 63 21.05 -8.54 6.75
CA ASN A 63 20.46 -7.22 6.60
C ASN A 63 18.95 -7.25 6.22
N SER A 64 18.21 -8.31 6.56
CA SER A 64 16.77 -8.45 6.24
C SER A 64 15.95 -7.23 6.69
N MET A 65 16.24 -6.72 7.89
CA MET A 65 15.55 -5.55 8.44
C MET A 65 15.86 -4.27 7.64
N SER A 66 17.10 -4.12 7.17
CA SER A 66 17.52 -3.00 6.32
C SER A 66 16.87 -3.06 4.93
N LEU A 67 16.71 -4.26 4.36
CA LEU A 67 15.98 -4.45 3.09
C LEU A 67 14.50 -4.12 3.22
N ILE A 68 13.86 -4.53 4.33
CA ILE A 68 12.45 -4.20 4.60
C ILE A 68 12.27 -2.68 4.81
N LEU A 69 13.19 -2.03 5.52
CA LEU A 69 13.16 -0.58 5.69
C LEU A 69 13.36 0.13 4.35
N GLY A 70 14.30 -0.35 3.53
CA GLY A 70 14.57 0.18 2.20
C GLY A 70 13.38 0.05 1.25
N SER A 71 12.63 -1.06 1.32
CA SER A 71 11.42 -1.24 0.50
C SER A 71 10.29 -0.31 0.94
N MET A 72 10.15 0.00 2.23
CA MET A 72 9.23 1.04 2.72
C MET A 72 9.60 2.43 2.20
N PHE A 73 10.89 2.79 2.20
CA PHE A 73 11.33 4.06 1.61
C PHE A 73 11.03 4.10 0.11
N PHE A 74 11.38 3.03 -0.62
CA PHE A 74 11.09 2.93 -2.04
C PHE A 74 9.58 3.09 -2.33
N ARG A 75 8.72 2.48 -1.51
CA ARG A 75 7.26 2.64 -1.59
C ARG A 75 6.84 4.10 -1.49
N LEU A 76 7.37 4.83 -0.50
CA LEU A 76 7.05 6.24 -0.27
C LEU A 76 7.45 7.07 -1.49
N PHE A 77 8.69 6.93 -1.97
CA PHE A 77 9.17 7.65 -3.14
C PHE A 77 8.40 7.29 -4.41
N SER A 78 8.11 6.00 -4.63
CA SER A 78 7.33 5.55 -5.77
C SER A 78 5.90 6.10 -5.73
N SER A 79 5.28 6.18 -4.55
CA SER A 79 3.93 6.72 -4.37
C SER A 79 3.90 8.23 -4.63
N LEU A 80 4.92 8.97 -4.20
CA LEU A 80 5.07 10.39 -4.51
C LEU A 80 5.29 10.62 -6.00
N LEU A 81 6.14 9.80 -6.64
CA LEU A 81 6.40 9.88 -8.08
C LEU A 81 5.10 9.64 -8.87
N PHE A 82 4.33 8.62 -8.49
CA PHE A 82 3.05 8.31 -9.11
C PHE A 82 2.06 9.48 -8.99
N LEU A 83 1.97 10.10 -7.80
CA LEU A 83 1.14 11.28 -7.57
C LEU A 83 1.55 12.46 -8.46
N ILE A 84 2.85 12.73 -8.58
CA ILE A 84 3.37 13.82 -9.41
C ILE A 84 3.11 13.56 -10.89
N ILE A 85 3.41 12.35 -11.38
CA ILE A 85 3.16 11.94 -12.77
C ILE A 85 1.69 12.15 -13.11
N TYR A 86 0.79 11.77 -12.20
CA TYR A 86 -0.63 11.98 -12.38
C TYR A 86 -1.02 13.46 -12.53
N MET A 87 -0.53 14.31 -11.62
CA MET A 87 -0.83 15.75 -11.64
C MET A 87 -0.33 16.41 -12.93
N VAL A 88 0.82 15.97 -13.45
CA VAL A 88 1.38 16.48 -14.71
C VAL A 88 0.54 16.04 -15.91
N ILE A 89 0.14 14.76 -15.98
CA ILE A 89 -0.62 14.22 -17.12
C ILE A 89 -2.02 14.83 -17.22
N THR A 90 -2.71 14.97 -16.09
CA THR A 90 -4.09 15.48 -16.09
C THR A 90 -4.18 16.99 -16.03
N GLY A 91 -3.08 17.69 -15.71
CA GLY A 91 -3.10 19.11 -15.37
C GLY A 91 -3.99 19.43 -14.15
N SER A 92 -4.52 18.40 -13.48
CA SER A 92 -5.47 18.55 -12.38
C SER A 92 -4.69 18.84 -11.11
N ARG A 93 -5.02 19.97 -10.48
CA ARG A 93 -4.57 20.32 -9.13
C ARG A 93 -5.67 20.06 -8.11
N ASP A 94 -6.47 19.04 -8.38
CA ASP A 94 -7.64 18.71 -7.57
C ASP A 94 -7.17 18.26 -6.19
N ILE A 95 -7.25 19.18 -5.22
CA ILE A 95 -6.96 18.92 -3.81
C ILE A 95 -7.70 17.67 -3.31
N PRO A 96 -8.98 17.40 -3.67
CA PRO A 96 -9.67 16.18 -3.23
C PRO A 96 -8.98 14.89 -3.67
N TYR A 97 -8.36 14.87 -4.86
CA TYR A 97 -7.64 13.71 -5.34
C TYR A 97 -6.36 13.47 -4.53
N VAL A 98 -5.58 14.53 -4.26
CA VAL A 98 -4.35 14.44 -3.48
C VAL A 98 -4.64 13.93 -2.07
N VAL A 99 -5.69 14.48 -1.43
CA VAL A 99 -6.12 14.05 -0.10
C VAL A 99 -6.60 12.60 -0.13
N GLY A 100 -7.41 12.21 -1.12
CA GLY A 100 -7.86 10.82 -1.28
C GLY A 100 -6.70 9.84 -1.46
N PHE A 101 -5.72 10.21 -2.29
CA PHE A 101 -4.50 9.43 -2.51
C PHE A 101 -3.69 9.26 -1.21
N MET A 102 -3.49 10.36 -0.46
CA MET A 102 -2.78 10.35 0.83
C MET A 102 -3.50 9.50 1.88
N CYS A 103 -4.83 9.60 1.98
CA CYS A 103 -5.61 8.75 2.87
C CYS A 103 -5.46 7.27 2.52
N LEU A 104 -5.57 6.91 1.23
CA LEU A 104 -5.34 5.54 0.77
C LEU A 104 -3.93 5.07 1.09
N TYR A 105 -2.92 5.89 0.81
CA TYR A 105 -1.54 5.59 1.14
C TYR A 105 -1.38 5.25 2.63
N LEU A 106 -1.88 6.10 3.53
CA LEU A 106 -1.80 5.88 4.98
C LEU A 106 -2.52 4.61 5.43
N LEU A 107 -3.72 4.35 4.91
CA LEU A 107 -4.49 3.13 5.22
C LEU A 107 -3.72 1.86 4.86
N PHE A 108 -3.18 1.81 3.64
CA PHE A 108 -2.35 0.67 3.21
C PHE A 108 -1.00 0.63 3.95
N GLN A 109 -0.45 1.77 4.36
CA GLN A 109 0.80 1.82 5.12
C GLN A 109 0.63 1.24 6.52
N VAL A 110 -0.44 1.60 7.23
CA VAL A 110 -0.77 1.05 8.55
C VAL A 110 -1.02 -0.45 8.47
N PHE A 111 -1.79 -0.90 7.47
CA PHE A 111 -2.02 -2.33 7.21
C PHE A 111 -0.70 -3.09 7.03
N GLU A 112 0.20 -2.57 6.19
CA GLU A 112 1.50 -3.16 5.93
C GLU A 112 2.39 -3.22 7.18
N ILE A 113 2.57 -2.09 7.88
CA ILE A 113 3.39 -2.01 9.09
C ILE A 113 2.89 -2.99 10.15
N TYR A 114 1.57 -3.08 10.37
CA TYR A 114 0.98 -4.03 11.31
C TYR A 114 1.34 -5.48 10.96
N HIS A 115 1.20 -5.86 9.69
CA HIS A 115 1.52 -7.21 9.25
C HIS A 115 3.02 -7.52 9.29
N LEU A 116 3.88 -6.55 8.98
CA LEU A 116 5.33 -6.70 9.09
C LEU A 116 5.77 -6.84 10.56
N LEU A 117 5.26 -6.01 11.46
CA LEU A 117 5.54 -6.09 12.91
C LEU A 117 5.15 -7.44 13.49
N VAL A 118 3.96 -7.95 13.15
CA VAL A 118 3.51 -9.28 13.62
C VAL A 118 4.43 -10.39 13.09
N ASN A 119 4.96 -10.24 11.88
CA ASN A 119 5.83 -11.24 11.27
C ASN A 119 7.29 -11.15 11.77
N LEU A 120 7.74 -9.97 12.27
CA LEU A 120 9.05 -9.77 12.92
C LEU A 120 9.06 -10.03 14.43
N ARG A 121 7.90 -10.01 15.10
CA ARG A 121 7.77 -10.25 16.55
C ARG A 121 8.40 -11.55 17.07
N PRO A 122 8.45 -12.67 16.31
CA PRO A 122 9.09 -13.90 16.79
C PRO A 122 10.60 -13.73 17.05
N ASP A 123 11.28 -12.88 16.28
CA ASP A 123 12.74 -12.69 16.35
C ASP A 123 13.16 -11.73 17.48
N LEU A 124 12.22 -10.99 18.07
CA LEU A 124 12.45 -10.03 19.17
C LEU A 124 12.37 -10.65 20.58
N LYS A 125 12.19 -11.98 20.66
CA LYS A 125 12.06 -12.73 21.92
C LYS A 125 13.37 -13.35 22.41
N GLU A 126 14.50 -13.02 21.78
CA GLU A 126 15.84 -13.38 22.25
C GLU A 126 16.43 -12.34 23.20
#